data_AF-A0A1G3D4C6-F1
#
_entry.id   AF-A0A1G3D4C6-F1
#
_cell.length_a   1.000
_cell.length_b   1.000
_cell.length_c   1.000
_cell.angle_alpha   90.00
_cell.angle_beta   90.00
_cell.angle_gamma   90.00
#
_symmetry.space_group_name_H-M   'P 1'
#
loop_
_entity.id
_entity.type
_entity.pdbx_description
1 polymer ?
#
loop_
_entity_poly.entity_id
_entity_poly.type
_entity_poly.pdbx_seq_one_letter_code
_entity_poly.pdbx_strand_id
1 'polypeptide(L)'
;SETEEQEQELYQLFQYRFNKGSLDGMSLGNLLMAALTDITGSFEQAIKKASKILHIRGKVLPSTLANTHICAELEDNTYVEEEFNVRTVGKSPIKNVFLKSNDVPPFPEAVEEILKADIIVIGPGSLYTSLITNLLVSGIRNAIRNSKATKIYVCNIVTQPGQTDHYKVSDHIKAVTKYLGAGVLDYVIVNNNIPRKDILDKYQKEGAEVVLMDEGVYNPKVNVKKADLVEDLNQKRVLWEKQDLLRHDPDKLADSICRVYANLPLLTIDQ
;
A
#
# COMPACT_ATOMS: atom_id res chain seq x y z
N SER A 1 5.64 30.21 -2.26
CA SER A 1 5.25 31.33 -1.36
C SER A 1 5.75 31.03 0.05
N GLU A 2 5.80 32.00 0.97
CA GLU A 2 6.19 31.72 2.37
C GLU A 2 5.34 30.60 3.01
N THR A 3 4.07 30.47 2.61
CA THR A 3 3.18 29.40 3.05
C THR A 3 3.62 28.02 2.54
N GLU A 4 4.05 27.90 1.28
CA GLU A 4 4.53 26.63 0.73
C GLU A 4 5.84 26.17 1.39
N GLU A 5 6.72 27.11 1.74
CA GLU A 5 7.97 26.82 2.46
C GLU A 5 7.67 26.30 3.88
N GLN A 6 6.76 26.96 4.59
CA GLN A 6 6.30 26.50 5.92
C GLN A 6 5.63 25.12 5.87
N GLU A 7 4.82 24.85 4.84
CA GLU A 7 4.22 23.52 4.62
C GLU A 7 5.29 22.45 4.39
N GLN A 8 6.33 22.76 3.60
CA GLN A 8 7.46 21.85 3.38
C GLN A 8 8.26 21.58 4.65
N GLU A 9 8.52 22.59 5.47
CA GLU A 9 9.23 22.42 6.75
C GLU A 9 8.42 21.53 7.72
N LEU A 10 7.11 21.78 7.85
CA LEU A 10 6.23 20.94 8.69
C LEU A 10 6.21 19.50 8.20
N TYR A 11 6.19 19.28 6.88
CA TYR A 11 6.27 17.96 6.29
C TYR A 11 7.61 17.26 6.59
N GLN A 12 8.73 17.97 6.52
CA GLN A 12 10.05 17.44 6.88
C GLN A 12 10.12 17.07 8.36
N LEU A 13 9.58 17.91 9.25
CA LEU A 13 9.49 17.63 10.68
C LEU A 13 8.62 16.39 10.95
N PHE A 14 7.47 16.27 10.29
CA PHE A 14 6.58 15.13 10.49
C PHE A 14 7.25 13.80 10.07
N GLN A 15 8.05 13.83 9.00
CA GLN A 15 8.82 12.66 8.54
C GLN A 15 10.10 12.40 9.33
N TYR A 16 10.53 13.36 10.15
CA TYR A 16 11.80 13.26 10.85
C TYR A 16 11.85 12.01 11.74
N ARG A 17 12.96 11.28 11.61
CA ARG A 17 13.32 10.17 12.49
C ARG A 17 14.59 10.55 13.23
N PHE A 18 14.55 10.48 14.55
CA PHE A 18 15.71 10.69 15.38
C PHE A 18 16.75 9.60 15.08
N ASN A 19 18.03 10.00 15.02
CA ASN A 19 19.14 9.11 14.66
C ASN A 19 20.27 9.12 15.71
N LYS A 20 20.02 9.74 16.87
CA LYS A 20 20.96 9.92 17.98
C LYS A 20 20.20 10.10 19.30
N GLY A 21 20.85 9.75 20.39
CA GLY A 21 20.38 10.02 21.76
C GLY A 21 19.27 9.09 22.24
N SER A 22 18.55 9.49 23.27
CA SER A 22 17.51 8.66 23.91
C SER A 22 16.27 8.41 23.05
N LEU A 23 16.09 9.18 21.98
CA LEU A 23 14.98 9.06 21.03
C LEU A 23 15.39 8.31 19.76
N ASP A 24 16.60 7.74 19.71
CA ASP A 24 17.12 7.09 18.51
C ASP A 24 16.12 6.08 17.90
N GLY A 25 15.93 6.18 16.59
CA GLY A 25 14.95 5.40 15.83
C GLY A 25 13.50 5.86 15.94
N MET A 26 13.12 6.76 16.84
CA MET A 26 11.73 7.24 16.97
C MET A 26 11.35 8.19 15.83
N SER A 27 10.10 8.10 15.36
CA SER A 27 9.53 9.04 14.39
C SER A 27 8.84 10.20 15.11
N LEU A 28 9.21 11.45 14.81
CA LEU A 28 8.59 12.63 15.39
C LEU A 28 7.09 12.70 15.05
N GLY A 29 6.70 12.37 13.82
CA GLY A 29 5.29 12.27 13.43
C GLY A 29 4.50 11.27 14.29
N ASN A 30 5.07 10.10 14.60
CA ASN A 30 4.42 9.13 15.48
C ASN A 30 4.27 9.65 16.92
N LEU A 31 5.30 10.34 17.44
CA LEU A 31 5.25 10.96 18.76
C LEU A 31 4.18 12.07 18.80
N LEU A 32 4.08 12.88 17.73
CA LEU A 32 3.03 13.89 17.59
C LEU A 32 1.64 13.26 17.57
N MET A 33 1.45 12.17 16.82
CA MET A 33 0.17 11.45 16.77
C MET A 33 -0.20 10.85 18.12
N ALA A 34 0.75 10.27 18.85
CA ALA A 34 0.54 9.77 20.21
C ALA A 34 0.11 10.90 21.15
N ALA A 35 0.86 12.01 21.17
CA ALA A 35 0.55 13.18 22.00
C ALA A 35 -0.83 13.78 21.66
N LEU A 36 -1.17 13.92 20.38
CA LEU A 36 -2.48 14.40 19.95
C LEU A 36 -3.61 13.46 20.39
N THR A 37 -3.37 12.15 20.37
CA THR A 37 -4.34 11.14 20.84
C THR A 37 -4.56 11.27 22.34
N ASP A 38 -3.50 11.40 23.13
CA ASP A 38 -3.57 11.59 24.57
C ASP A 38 -4.29 12.91 24.95
N ILE A 39 -3.97 14.01 24.26
CA ILE A 39 -4.58 15.33 24.52
C ILE A 39 -6.08 15.33 24.16
N THR A 40 -6.47 14.67 23.08
CA THR A 40 -7.87 14.68 22.61
C THR A 40 -8.70 13.54 23.20
N GLY A 41 -8.08 12.54 23.80
CA GLY A 41 -8.72 11.30 24.22
C GLY A 41 -9.29 10.46 23.07
N SER A 42 -8.92 10.77 21.81
CA SER A 42 -9.50 10.13 20.63
C SER A 42 -8.53 10.15 19.45
N PHE A 43 -8.19 8.95 18.95
CA PHE A 43 -7.33 8.80 17.78
C PHE A 43 -7.94 9.46 16.52
N GLU A 44 -9.27 9.43 16.38
CA GLU A 44 -9.97 10.13 15.30
C GLU A 44 -9.73 11.65 15.35
N GLN A 45 -9.88 12.24 16.54
CA GLN A 45 -9.64 13.68 16.72
C GLN A 45 -8.17 14.04 16.52
N ALA A 46 -7.25 13.15 16.91
CA ALA A 46 -5.82 13.32 16.64
C ALA A 46 -5.53 13.40 15.13
N ILE A 47 -6.10 12.50 14.33
CA ILE A 47 -5.95 12.52 12.86
C ILE A 47 -6.53 13.82 12.28
N LYS A 48 -7.72 14.25 12.73
CA LYS A 48 -8.34 15.51 12.27
C LYS A 48 -7.47 16.72 12.60
N LYS A 49 -6.88 16.77 13.80
CA LYS A 49 -5.97 17.85 14.20
C LYS A 49 -4.65 17.83 13.43
N ALA A 50 -4.02 16.66 13.28
CA ALA A 50 -2.80 16.51 12.51
C ALA A 50 -3.00 16.93 11.04
N SER A 51 -4.11 16.51 10.44
CA SER A 51 -4.50 16.88 9.08
C SER A 51 -4.61 18.41 8.91
N LYS A 52 -5.17 19.11 9.91
CA LYS A 52 -5.28 20.56 9.92
C LYS A 52 -3.92 21.25 10.10
N ILE A 53 -3.07 20.75 10.99
CA ILE A 53 -1.71 21.28 11.23
C ILE A 53 -0.85 21.17 9.96
N LEU A 54 -0.96 20.03 9.25
CA LEU A 54 -0.21 19.75 8.03
C LEU A 54 -0.87 20.31 6.77
N HIS A 55 -1.99 21.03 6.89
CA HIS A 55 -2.73 21.64 5.76
C HIS A 55 -2.99 20.65 4.61
N ILE A 56 -3.30 19.38 4.92
CA ILE A 56 -3.43 18.36 3.88
C ILE A 56 -4.60 18.63 2.95
N ARG A 57 -4.47 18.25 1.68
CA ARG A 57 -5.55 18.24 0.70
C ARG A 57 -6.16 16.84 0.64
N GLY A 58 -7.38 16.70 1.16
CA GLY A 58 -8.11 15.43 1.22
C GLY A 58 -8.34 14.96 2.65
N LYS A 59 -8.79 13.70 2.80
CA LYS A 59 -9.06 13.07 4.09
C LYS A 59 -8.13 11.87 4.29
N VAL A 60 -7.57 11.75 5.49
CA VAL A 60 -6.90 10.52 5.95
C VAL A 60 -7.82 9.88 6.97
N LEU A 61 -8.29 8.67 6.68
CA LEU A 61 -9.23 7.95 7.52
C LEU A 61 -8.64 6.58 7.87
N PRO A 62 -8.69 6.15 9.14
CA PRO A 62 -8.26 4.81 9.51
C PRO A 62 -9.30 3.79 9.02
N SER A 63 -8.88 2.56 8.71
CA SER A 63 -9.83 1.48 8.38
C SER A 63 -10.68 1.06 9.59
N THR A 64 -10.12 1.19 10.79
CA THR A 64 -10.80 0.95 12.07
C THR A 64 -10.20 1.82 13.17
N LEU A 65 -10.96 2.11 14.21
CA LEU A 65 -10.46 2.68 15.47
C LEU A 65 -10.17 1.60 16.53
N ALA A 66 -10.55 0.34 16.27
CA ALA A 66 -10.28 -0.74 17.20
C ALA A 66 -8.79 -1.11 17.17
N ASN A 67 -8.21 -1.30 18.36
CA ASN A 67 -6.84 -1.78 18.47
C ASN A 67 -6.79 -3.27 18.10
N THR A 68 -6.04 -3.59 17.05
CA THR A 68 -5.84 -4.96 16.57
C THR A 68 -4.53 -5.07 15.82
N HIS A 69 -4.08 -6.29 15.56
CA HIS A 69 -2.91 -6.56 14.74
C HIS A 69 -3.19 -7.70 13.77
N ILE A 70 -2.40 -7.72 12.69
CA ILE A 70 -2.41 -8.79 11.71
C ILE A 70 -1.71 -10.04 12.25
N CYS A 71 -2.26 -11.19 11.93
CA CYS A 71 -1.68 -12.51 12.14
C CYS A 71 -1.58 -13.22 10.78
N ALA A 72 -0.65 -14.17 10.66
CA ALA A 72 -0.53 -15.02 9.48
C ALA A 72 -0.43 -16.50 9.86
N GLU A 73 -1.21 -17.33 9.17
CA GLU A 73 -1.00 -18.76 9.04
C GLU A 73 -0.01 -18.99 7.89
N LEU A 74 1.02 -19.81 8.13
CA LEU A 74 2.05 -20.13 7.14
C LEU A 74 1.77 -21.50 6.48
N GLU A 75 2.44 -21.80 5.37
CA GLU A 75 2.25 -23.06 4.61
C GLU A 75 2.67 -24.31 5.41
N ASP A 76 3.51 -24.16 6.44
CA ASP A 76 3.88 -25.24 7.36
C ASP A 76 2.89 -25.41 8.53
N ASN A 77 1.76 -24.69 8.49
CA ASN A 77 0.70 -24.62 9.51
C ASN A 77 1.14 -23.97 10.85
N THR A 78 2.28 -23.29 10.88
CA THR A 78 2.64 -22.42 12.00
C THR A 78 1.95 -21.05 11.89
N TYR A 79 1.95 -20.29 12.99
CA TYR A 79 1.33 -18.97 13.06
C TYR A 79 2.34 -17.93 13.54
N VAL A 80 2.24 -16.71 12.98
CA VAL A 80 2.94 -15.53 13.46
C VAL A 80 1.95 -14.41 13.74
N GLU A 81 2.22 -13.63 14.78
CA GLU A 81 1.38 -12.51 15.23
C GLU A 81 2.16 -11.20 15.17
N GLU A 82 1.45 -10.09 14.96
CA GLU A 82 2.00 -8.75 14.75
C GLU A 82 2.66 -8.53 13.38
N GLU A 83 2.52 -7.30 12.87
CA GLU A 83 3.01 -6.93 11.54
C GLU A 83 4.50 -7.19 11.38
N PHE A 84 5.31 -6.94 12.42
CA PHE A 84 6.74 -7.16 12.39
C PHE A 84 7.08 -8.61 12.05
N ASN A 85 6.46 -9.57 12.76
CA ASN A 85 6.73 -11.00 12.55
C ASN A 85 6.13 -11.52 11.24
N VAL A 86 5.00 -10.96 10.79
CA VAL A 86 4.43 -11.28 9.46
C VAL A 86 5.36 -10.85 8.32
N ARG A 87 6.20 -9.82 8.51
CA ARG A 87 7.20 -9.35 7.54
C ARG A 87 8.55 -10.05 7.64
N THR A 88 8.81 -10.78 8.72
CA THR A 88 10.12 -11.41 8.98
C THR A 88 10.52 -12.36 7.85
N VAL A 89 11.77 -12.26 7.41
CA VAL A 89 12.36 -13.13 6.37
C VAL A 89 12.71 -14.51 6.92
N GLY A 90 12.79 -15.52 6.05
CA GLY A 90 13.23 -16.87 6.42
C GLY A 90 12.17 -17.75 7.10
N LYS A 91 10.95 -17.24 7.27
CA LYS A 91 9.79 -18.04 7.68
C LYS A 91 9.13 -18.74 6.48
N SER A 92 8.29 -19.73 6.75
CA SER A 92 7.47 -20.39 5.72
C SER A 92 6.55 -19.37 5.01
N PRO A 93 6.20 -19.58 3.72
CA PRO A 93 5.34 -18.66 2.97
C PRO A 93 3.99 -18.43 3.65
N ILE A 94 3.39 -17.25 3.40
CA ILE A 94 2.08 -16.89 3.96
C ILE A 94 0.98 -17.64 3.22
N LYS A 95 0.21 -18.45 3.94
CA LYS A 95 -0.97 -19.16 3.42
C LYS A 95 -2.23 -18.31 3.57
N ASN A 96 -2.45 -17.75 4.77
CA ASN A 96 -3.58 -16.87 5.08
C ASN A 96 -3.14 -15.79 6.08
N VAL A 97 -3.74 -14.60 5.98
CA VAL A 97 -3.73 -13.58 7.03
C VAL A 97 -5.13 -13.30 7.57
N PHE A 98 -5.18 -12.86 8.83
CA PHE A 98 -6.39 -12.50 9.56
C PHE A 98 -6.05 -11.45 10.63
N LEU A 99 -7.07 -10.79 11.20
CA LEU A 99 -6.88 -9.90 12.35
C LEU A 99 -7.04 -10.72 13.62
N LYS A 100 -6.25 -10.42 14.66
CA LYS A 100 -6.32 -11.12 15.95
C LYS A 100 -7.73 -11.08 16.57
N SER A 101 -8.43 -9.97 16.36
CA SER A 101 -9.85 -9.85 16.70
C SER A 101 -10.70 -10.12 15.45
N ASN A 102 -11.67 -11.03 15.56
CA ASN A 102 -12.55 -11.39 14.45
C ASN A 102 -13.64 -10.34 14.19
N ASP A 103 -13.94 -9.46 15.15
CA ASP A 103 -15.02 -8.46 15.05
C ASP A 103 -14.45 -7.05 15.14
N VAL A 104 -13.69 -6.67 14.11
CA VAL A 104 -13.09 -5.34 13.99
C VAL A 104 -14.06 -4.45 13.22
N PRO A 105 -14.70 -3.45 13.87
CA PRO A 105 -15.65 -2.58 13.19
C PRO A 105 -14.92 -1.66 12.21
N PRO A 106 -15.50 -1.37 11.03
CA PRO A 106 -14.95 -0.34 10.16
C PRO A 106 -15.09 1.04 10.79
N PHE A 107 -14.25 1.99 10.39
CA PHE A 107 -14.53 3.40 10.68
C PHE A 107 -15.68 3.88 9.77
N PRO A 108 -16.81 4.37 10.31
CA PRO A 108 -17.99 4.70 9.50
C PRO A 108 -17.74 5.72 8.40
N GLU A 109 -16.95 6.78 8.67
CA GLU A 109 -16.63 7.79 7.66
C GLU A 109 -15.85 7.17 6.48
N ALA A 110 -14.96 6.20 6.75
CA ALA A 110 -14.22 5.52 5.68
C ALA A 110 -15.17 4.70 4.78
N VAL A 111 -16.16 4.03 5.36
CA VAL A 111 -17.19 3.30 4.61
C VAL A 111 -18.00 4.25 3.72
N GLU A 112 -18.40 5.41 4.26
CA GLU A 112 -19.14 6.41 3.48
C GLU A 112 -18.34 6.95 2.30
N GLU A 113 -17.07 7.30 2.49
CA GLU A 113 -16.21 7.81 1.41
C GLU A 113 -15.99 6.75 0.33
N ILE A 114 -15.81 5.48 0.70
CA ILE A 114 -15.70 4.36 -0.25
C ILE A 114 -16.97 4.21 -1.11
N LEU A 115 -18.14 4.38 -0.52
CA LEU A 115 -19.42 4.26 -1.23
C LEU A 115 -19.71 5.46 -2.15
N LYS A 116 -19.16 6.64 -1.83
CA LYS A 116 -19.28 7.87 -2.63
C LYS A 116 -18.24 7.97 -3.75
N ALA A 117 -17.17 7.19 -3.69
CA ALA A 117 -16.06 7.28 -4.62
C ALA A 117 -16.45 6.97 -6.08
N ASP A 118 -15.83 7.68 -7.02
CA ASP A 118 -15.86 7.35 -8.45
C ASP A 118 -14.82 6.29 -8.82
N ILE A 119 -13.68 6.31 -8.12
CA ILE A 119 -12.54 5.40 -8.31
C ILE A 119 -12.08 4.91 -6.92
N ILE A 120 -11.87 3.61 -6.79
CA ILE A 120 -11.20 3.00 -5.63
C ILE A 120 -9.89 2.42 -6.12
N VAL A 121 -8.78 2.96 -5.63
CA VAL A 121 -7.43 2.47 -5.93
C VAL A 121 -6.95 1.62 -4.75
N ILE A 122 -6.59 0.37 -5.02
CA ILE A 122 -6.00 -0.55 -4.05
C ILE A 122 -4.50 -0.65 -4.36
N GLY A 123 -3.67 -0.08 -3.50
CA GLY A 123 -2.23 -0.06 -3.66
C GLY A 123 -1.70 1.21 -4.35
N PRO A 124 -0.38 1.26 -4.65
CA PRO A 124 0.60 0.21 -4.36
C PRO A 124 0.90 0.09 -2.86
N GLY A 125 1.54 -1.00 -2.43
CA GLY A 125 1.92 -1.19 -1.04
C GLY A 125 2.15 -2.65 -0.68
N SER A 126 2.59 -2.91 0.56
CA SER A 126 2.86 -4.29 0.95
C SER A 126 1.60 -5.13 0.87
N LEU A 127 1.64 -6.22 0.10
CA LEU A 127 0.44 -6.96 -0.29
C LEU A 127 -0.37 -7.41 0.94
N TYR A 128 0.27 -8.13 1.86
CA TYR A 128 -0.38 -8.66 3.04
C TYR A 128 -0.57 -7.60 4.12
N THR A 129 0.52 -6.90 4.47
CA THR A 129 0.57 -6.06 5.66
C THR A 129 0.08 -4.63 5.47
N SER A 130 -0.12 -4.17 4.24
CA SER A 130 -0.66 -2.83 3.95
C SER A 130 -1.98 -2.89 3.19
N LEU A 131 -2.10 -3.74 2.16
CA LEU A 131 -3.31 -3.77 1.33
C LEU A 131 -4.36 -4.72 1.91
N ILE A 132 -4.02 -6.00 2.05
CA ILE A 132 -4.96 -7.02 2.55
C ILE A 132 -5.37 -6.71 3.99
N THR A 133 -4.49 -6.21 4.87
CA THR A 133 -4.87 -5.79 6.24
C THR A 133 -6.12 -4.91 6.27
N ASN A 134 -6.24 -3.95 5.35
CA ASN A 134 -7.42 -3.08 5.26
C ASN A 134 -8.69 -3.84 4.80
N LEU A 135 -8.53 -4.86 3.94
CA LEU A 135 -9.61 -5.74 3.47
C LEU A 135 -10.04 -6.79 4.52
N LEU A 136 -9.23 -7.02 5.56
CA LEU A 136 -9.60 -7.90 6.68
C LEU A 136 -10.68 -7.24 7.56
N VAL A 137 -10.75 -5.92 7.59
CA VAL A 137 -11.87 -5.17 8.19
C VAL A 137 -13.11 -5.37 7.31
N SER A 138 -14.02 -6.23 7.76
CA SER A 138 -15.13 -6.74 6.93
C SER A 138 -16.00 -5.62 6.35
N GLY A 139 -16.25 -4.55 7.11
CA GLY A 139 -17.01 -3.40 6.66
C GLY A 139 -16.33 -2.60 5.53
N ILE A 140 -15.00 -2.47 5.56
CA ILE A 140 -14.23 -1.83 4.48
C ILE A 140 -14.30 -2.67 3.22
N ARG A 141 -14.02 -3.97 3.33
CA ARG A 141 -14.16 -4.92 2.21
C ARG A 141 -15.57 -4.87 1.61
N ASN A 142 -16.61 -4.93 2.43
CA ASN A 142 -17.99 -4.93 1.97
C ASN A 142 -18.36 -3.60 1.30
N ALA A 143 -17.87 -2.47 1.81
CA ALA A 143 -18.06 -1.16 1.18
C ALA A 143 -17.43 -1.13 -0.23
N ILE A 144 -16.20 -1.62 -0.39
CA ILE A 144 -15.54 -1.68 -1.70
C ILE A 144 -16.33 -2.56 -2.67
N ARG A 145 -16.80 -3.74 -2.21
CA ARG A 145 -17.60 -4.67 -3.02
C ARG A 145 -18.93 -4.07 -3.50
N ASN A 146 -19.59 -3.30 -2.63
CA ASN A 146 -20.91 -2.73 -2.89
C ASN A 146 -20.85 -1.35 -3.56
N SER A 147 -19.69 -0.71 -3.58
CA SER A 147 -19.50 0.58 -4.24
C SER A 147 -19.73 0.46 -5.74
N LYS A 148 -20.18 1.55 -6.38
CA LYS A 148 -20.29 1.65 -7.85
C LYS A 148 -19.02 2.19 -8.50
N ALA A 149 -18.03 2.61 -7.70
CA ALA A 149 -16.74 3.09 -8.17
C ALA A 149 -16.06 2.09 -9.12
N THR A 150 -15.17 2.57 -9.97
CA THR A 150 -14.22 1.68 -10.68
C THR A 150 -13.15 1.21 -9.70
N LYS A 151 -12.94 -0.12 -9.56
CA LYS A 151 -11.96 -0.71 -8.64
C LYS A 151 -10.70 -1.09 -9.41
N ILE A 152 -9.60 -0.44 -9.04
CA ILE A 152 -8.31 -0.58 -9.70
C ILE A 152 -7.30 -1.11 -8.67
N TYR A 153 -6.72 -2.28 -8.93
CA TYR A 153 -5.57 -2.77 -8.18
C TYR A 153 -4.27 -2.34 -8.87
N VAL A 154 -3.35 -1.75 -8.11
CA VAL A 154 -1.99 -1.42 -8.58
C VAL A 154 -1.02 -2.48 -8.08
N CYS A 155 -0.50 -3.29 -9.00
CA CYS A 155 0.41 -4.38 -8.66
C CYS A 155 1.79 -3.84 -8.27
N ASN A 156 2.43 -4.48 -7.30
CA ASN A 156 3.80 -4.14 -6.91
C ASN A 156 4.77 -4.40 -8.07
N ILE A 157 5.83 -3.57 -8.17
CA ILE A 157 6.87 -3.71 -9.20
C ILE A 157 7.87 -4.80 -8.83
N VAL A 158 8.18 -4.92 -7.54
CA VAL A 158 9.10 -5.92 -6.99
C VAL A 158 8.43 -6.72 -5.88
N THR A 159 8.86 -7.97 -5.72
CA THR A 159 8.49 -8.81 -4.58
C THR A 159 9.07 -8.23 -3.29
N GLN A 160 8.47 -8.61 -2.18
CA GLN A 160 8.89 -8.23 -0.85
C GLN A 160 9.34 -9.48 -0.08
N PRO A 161 10.60 -9.54 0.37
CA PRO A 161 11.13 -10.65 1.13
C PRO A 161 10.25 -11.02 2.32
N GLY A 162 9.99 -12.31 2.49
CA GLY A 162 9.17 -12.87 3.58
C GLY A 162 7.65 -12.67 3.41
N GLN A 163 7.19 -11.99 2.36
CA GLN A 163 5.77 -11.76 2.11
C GLN A 163 5.31 -12.27 0.75
N THR A 164 6.04 -11.95 -0.32
CA THR A 164 5.63 -12.23 -1.71
C THR A 164 6.78 -12.83 -2.50
N ASP A 165 7.63 -13.60 -1.83
CA ASP A 165 8.78 -14.28 -2.45
C ASP A 165 8.33 -15.08 -3.67
N HIS A 166 8.99 -14.83 -4.80
CA HIS A 166 8.73 -15.44 -6.11
C HIS A 166 7.34 -15.20 -6.73
N TYR A 167 6.51 -14.33 -6.14
CA TYR A 167 5.18 -14.03 -6.69
C TYR A 167 5.27 -13.42 -8.08
N LYS A 168 4.40 -13.89 -8.97
CA LYS A 168 4.11 -13.24 -10.25
C LYS A 168 2.90 -12.31 -10.12
N VAL A 169 2.56 -11.62 -11.20
CA VAL A 169 1.37 -10.76 -11.25
C VAL A 169 0.12 -11.58 -10.93
N SER A 170 -0.02 -12.80 -11.48
CA SER A 170 -1.22 -13.61 -11.23
C SER A 170 -1.38 -13.99 -9.76
N ASP A 171 -0.27 -14.20 -9.03
CA ASP A 171 -0.31 -14.53 -7.59
C ASP A 171 -0.76 -13.35 -6.74
N HIS A 172 -0.30 -12.13 -7.07
CA HIS A 172 -0.81 -10.91 -6.46
C HIS A 172 -2.32 -10.74 -6.69
N ILE A 173 -2.77 -10.93 -7.94
CA ILE A 173 -4.20 -10.84 -8.28
C ILE A 173 -5.00 -11.89 -7.53
N LYS A 174 -4.53 -13.14 -7.47
CA LYS A 174 -5.18 -14.23 -6.72
C LYS A 174 -5.29 -13.88 -5.24
N ALA A 175 -4.23 -13.37 -4.62
CA ALA A 175 -4.22 -12.97 -3.22
C ALA A 175 -5.21 -11.84 -2.94
N VAL A 176 -5.19 -10.74 -3.72
CA VAL A 176 -6.18 -9.66 -3.55
C VAL A 176 -7.60 -10.18 -3.76
N THR A 177 -7.82 -10.98 -4.81
CA THR A 177 -9.15 -11.54 -5.14
C THR A 177 -9.67 -12.47 -4.05
N LYS A 178 -8.80 -13.26 -3.41
CA LYS A 178 -9.14 -14.13 -2.28
C LYS A 178 -9.77 -13.36 -1.12
N TYR A 179 -9.23 -12.17 -0.81
CA TYR A 179 -9.71 -11.34 0.30
C TYR A 179 -10.81 -10.37 -0.11
N LEU A 180 -10.77 -9.83 -1.32
CA LEU A 180 -11.75 -8.86 -1.81
C LEU A 180 -13.04 -9.52 -2.32
N GLY A 181 -12.93 -10.71 -2.92
CA GLY A 181 -14.00 -11.42 -3.60
C GLY A 181 -13.83 -11.44 -5.13
N ALA A 182 -14.19 -12.56 -5.74
CA ALA A 182 -14.12 -12.74 -7.19
C ALA A 182 -15.09 -11.80 -7.93
N GLY A 183 -14.62 -11.21 -9.03
CA GLY A 183 -15.41 -10.32 -9.89
C GLY A 183 -15.61 -8.90 -9.34
N VAL A 184 -14.84 -8.51 -8.31
CA VAL A 184 -14.91 -7.15 -7.73
C VAL A 184 -13.92 -6.19 -8.37
N LEU A 185 -12.74 -6.66 -8.79
CA LEU A 185 -11.75 -5.83 -9.48
C LEU A 185 -12.15 -5.62 -10.94
N ASP A 186 -12.20 -4.35 -11.36
CA ASP A 186 -12.46 -3.98 -12.75
C ASP A 186 -11.15 -3.99 -13.54
N TYR A 187 -10.08 -3.44 -12.94
CA TYR A 187 -8.76 -3.30 -13.57
C TYR A 187 -7.61 -3.69 -12.65
N VAL A 188 -6.52 -4.14 -13.26
CA VAL A 188 -5.22 -4.29 -12.62
C VAL A 188 -4.19 -3.52 -13.45
N ILE A 189 -3.50 -2.57 -12.84
CA ILE A 189 -2.39 -1.85 -13.48
C ILE A 189 -1.08 -2.54 -13.08
N VAL A 190 -0.27 -2.88 -14.08
CA VAL A 190 1.03 -3.54 -13.91
C VAL A 190 2.12 -2.77 -14.63
N ASN A 191 3.30 -2.74 -14.03
CA ASN A 191 4.47 -2.17 -14.66
C ASN A 191 4.94 -3.05 -15.83
N ASN A 192 5.29 -2.45 -16.97
CA ASN A 192 5.99 -3.12 -18.07
C ASN A 192 7.40 -2.59 -18.35
N ASN A 193 7.83 -1.56 -17.62
CA ASN A 193 9.20 -1.05 -17.73
C ASN A 193 10.14 -1.90 -16.87
N ILE A 194 10.90 -2.79 -17.50
CA ILE A 194 11.87 -3.64 -16.80
C ILE A 194 13.20 -2.85 -16.68
N PRO A 195 13.68 -2.56 -15.45
CA PRO A 195 14.96 -1.89 -15.26
C PRO A 195 16.14 -2.66 -15.86
N ARG A 196 17.24 -1.96 -16.10
CA ARG A 196 18.50 -2.57 -16.55
C ARG A 196 19.01 -3.62 -15.55
N LYS A 197 19.76 -4.59 -16.06
CA LYS A 197 20.24 -5.74 -15.29
C LYS A 197 21.05 -5.36 -14.04
N ASP A 198 21.89 -4.32 -14.11
CA ASP A 198 22.68 -3.82 -12.97
C ASP A 198 21.81 -3.45 -11.76
N ILE A 199 20.62 -2.91 -12.04
CA ILE A 199 19.63 -2.52 -11.02
C ILE A 199 18.91 -3.75 -10.49
N LEU A 200 18.55 -4.69 -11.36
CA LEU A 200 17.93 -5.96 -10.96
C LEU A 200 18.84 -6.79 -10.06
N ASP A 201 20.13 -6.86 -10.38
CA ASP A 201 21.13 -7.61 -9.61
C ASP A 201 21.29 -7.02 -8.19
N LYS A 202 21.11 -5.70 -8.01
CA LYS A 202 21.08 -5.06 -6.69
C LYS A 202 19.87 -5.55 -5.88
N TYR A 203 18.69 -5.59 -6.48
CA TYR A 203 17.47 -6.02 -5.82
C TYR A 203 17.49 -7.50 -5.44
N GLN A 204 18.01 -8.35 -6.31
CA GLN A 204 18.18 -9.77 -6.00
C GLN A 204 19.08 -10.00 -4.78
N LYS A 205 20.14 -9.20 -4.60
CA LYS A 205 21.00 -9.27 -3.41
C LYS A 205 20.27 -8.90 -2.12
N GLU A 206 19.22 -8.08 -2.21
CA GLU A 206 18.34 -7.72 -1.09
C GLU A 206 17.15 -8.70 -0.94
N GLY A 207 17.08 -9.76 -1.75
CA GLY A 207 16.03 -10.77 -1.75
C GLY A 207 14.76 -10.38 -2.54
N ALA A 208 14.78 -9.26 -3.26
CA ALA A 208 13.64 -8.77 -4.04
C ALA A 208 13.82 -9.08 -5.54
N GLU A 209 12.74 -9.50 -6.19
CA GLU A 209 12.70 -9.83 -7.61
C GLU A 209 11.66 -8.95 -8.32
N VAL A 210 11.83 -8.68 -9.62
CA VAL A 210 10.77 -8.02 -10.40
C VAL A 210 9.55 -8.93 -10.50
N VAL A 211 8.38 -8.36 -10.25
CA VAL A 211 7.11 -9.06 -10.42
C VAL A 211 6.80 -9.13 -11.92
N LEU A 212 7.03 -10.31 -12.50
CA LEU A 212 6.80 -10.56 -13.92
C LEU A 212 5.34 -10.97 -14.17
N MET A 213 4.85 -10.60 -15.36
CA MET A 213 3.59 -11.14 -15.86
C MET A 213 3.75 -12.59 -16.31
N ASP A 214 2.72 -13.38 -16.06
CA ASP A 214 2.59 -14.78 -16.44
C ASP A 214 1.24 -15.02 -17.12
N GLU A 215 1.06 -16.19 -17.75
CA GLU A 215 -0.20 -16.53 -18.45
C GLU A 215 -1.41 -16.57 -17.52
N GLY A 216 -1.20 -16.78 -16.21
CA GLY A 216 -2.27 -16.80 -15.21
C GLY A 216 -2.97 -15.45 -15.00
N VAL A 217 -2.45 -14.38 -15.61
CA VAL A 217 -3.02 -13.03 -15.54
C VAL A 217 -4.27 -12.88 -16.41
N TYR A 218 -4.43 -13.72 -17.44
CA TYR A 218 -5.59 -13.71 -18.35
C TYR A 218 -6.82 -14.36 -17.71
N ASN A 219 -7.27 -13.81 -16.59
CA ASN A 219 -8.57 -14.12 -16.02
C ASN A 219 -9.63 -13.30 -16.78
N PRO A 220 -10.64 -13.91 -17.42
CA PRO A 220 -11.64 -13.19 -18.22
C PRO A 220 -12.46 -12.17 -17.41
N LYS A 221 -12.35 -12.14 -16.08
CA LYS A 221 -13.09 -11.24 -15.20
C LYS A 221 -12.34 -9.96 -14.80
N VAL A 222 -11.06 -9.78 -15.15
CA VAL A 222 -10.26 -8.62 -14.72
C VAL A 222 -9.44 -8.07 -15.89
N ASN A 223 -9.56 -6.77 -16.15
CA ASN A 223 -8.85 -6.12 -17.24
C ASN A 223 -7.44 -5.70 -16.80
N VAL A 224 -6.42 -6.41 -17.27
CA VAL A 224 -5.03 -6.04 -16.97
C VAL A 224 -4.51 -5.01 -17.95
N LYS A 225 -3.92 -3.95 -17.40
CA LYS A 225 -3.42 -2.77 -18.10
C LYS A 225 -1.94 -2.58 -17.80
N LYS A 226 -1.15 -2.40 -18.85
CA LYS A 226 0.31 -2.25 -18.76
C LYS A 226 0.67 -0.77 -18.89
N ALA A 227 1.56 -0.29 -18.05
CA ALA A 227 2.08 1.07 -18.11
C ALA A 227 3.53 1.12 -17.65
N ASP A 228 4.27 2.15 -18.07
CA ASP A 228 5.53 2.50 -17.42
C ASP A 228 5.21 3.16 -16.08
N LEU A 229 5.54 2.46 -15.00
CA LEU A 229 5.28 2.94 -13.66
C LEU A 229 6.57 3.19 -12.87
N VAL A 230 7.74 2.96 -13.45
CA VAL A 230 9.00 3.03 -12.70
C VAL A 230 9.44 4.48 -12.56
N GLU A 231 9.84 4.85 -11.35
CA GLU A 231 10.46 6.15 -11.04
C GLU A 231 11.75 6.39 -11.86
N ASP A 232 12.16 7.65 -11.99
CA ASP A 232 13.46 7.98 -12.59
C ASP A 232 14.63 7.52 -11.69
N LEU A 233 15.32 6.50 -12.17
CA LEU A 233 16.43 5.86 -11.45
C LEU A 233 17.69 6.74 -11.39
N ASN A 234 17.74 7.84 -12.15
CA ASN A 234 18.86 8.78 -12.13
C ASN A 234 18.72 9.87 -11.06
N GLN A 235 17.55 10.00 -10.43
CA GLN A 235 17.32 11.01 -9.39
C GLN A 235 17.80 10.54 -8.02
N LYS A 236 18.30 11.49 -7.22
CA LYS A 236 18.80 11.21 -5.87
C LYS A 236 17.64 10.82 -4.95
N ARG A 237 17.66 9.58 -4.46
CA ARG A 237 16.62 9.06 -3.56
C ARG A 237 16.86 9.50 -2.11
N VAL A 238 15.79 9.92 -1.44
CA VAL A 238 15.76 10.01 0.04
C VAL A 238 15.38 8.64 0.57
N LEU A 239 16.39 7.86 0.96
CA LEU A 239 16.23 6.53 1.51
C LEU A 239 16.17 6.63 3.03
N TRP A 240 14.99 6.40 3.58
CA TRP A 240 14.85 5.98 4.98
C TRP A 240 15.21 4.50 5.04
N GLU A 241 15.84 4.02 6.12
CA GLU A 241 16.41 2.66 6.37
C GLU A 241 15.55 1.41 6.05
N LYS A 242 14.39 1.59 5.41
CA LYS A 242 13.68 0.55 4.67
C LYS A 242 14.46 0.23 3.39
N GLN A 243 14.44 -1.04 2.99
CA GLN A 243 15.04 -1.55 1.75
C GLN A 243 14.83 -0.57 0.59
N ASP A 244 15.89 -0.33 -0.20
CA ASP A 244 15.92 0.64 -1.31
C ASP A 244 15.16 0.13 -2.54
N LEU A 245 13.98 -0.45 -2.32
CA LEU A 245 13.16 -1.10 -3.34
C LEU A 245 12.67 -0.11 -4.39
N LEU A 246 12.58 -0.60 -5.62
CA LEU A 246 12.07 0.10 -6.78
C LEU A 246 10.64 0.60 -6.53
N ARG A 247 10.38 1.89 -6.80
CA ARG A 247 9.08 2.50 -6.51
C ARG A 247 8.32 2.86 -7.77
N HIS A 248 7.02 3.06 -7.55
CA HIS A 248 6.18 3.69 -8.55
C HIS A 248 6.51 5.17 -8.66
N ASP A 249 6.60 5.68 -9.88
CA ASP A 249 6.54 7.10 -10.17
C ASP A 249 5.11 7.60 -9.86
N PRO A 250 4.93 8.58 -8.96
CA PRO A 250 3.61 9.04 -8.56
C PRO A 250 2.83 9.69 -9.71
N ASP A 251 3.51 10.42 -10.59
CA ASP A 251 2.88 11.15 -11.70
C ASP A 251 2.45 10.19 -12.81
N LYS A 252 3.33 9.25 -13.20
CA LYS A 252 2.97 8.21 -14.19
C LYS A 252 1.84 7.32 -13.69
N LEU A 253 1.85 6.98 -12.39
CA LEU A 253 0.81 6.16 -11.79
C LEU A 253 -0.54 6.90 -11.77
N ALA A 254 -0.56 8.17 -11.36
CA ALA A 254 -1.77 8.99 -11.35
C ALA A 254 -2.36 9.15 -12.76
N ASP A 255 -1.53 9.49 -13.75
CA ASP A 255 -1.94 9.57 -15.16
C ASP A 255 -2.50 8.23 -15.67
N SER A 256 -1.85 7.11 -15.33
CA SER A 256 -2.31 5.77 -15.69
C SER A 256 -3.69 5.45 -15.11
N ILE A 257 -3.92 5.75 -13.83
CA ILE A 257 -5.21 5.56 -13.15
C ILE A 257 -6.31 6.38 -13.84
N CYS A 258 -6.05 7.67 -14.10
CA CYS A 258 -7.00 8.56 -14.76
C CYS A 258 -7.33 8.09 -16.18
N ARG A 259 -6.34 7.64 -16.96
CA ARG A 259 -6.54 7.11 -18.31
C ARG A 259 -7.36 5.82 -18.30
N VAL A 260 -7.06 4.89 -17.39
CA VAL A 260 -7.85 3.66 -17.24
C VAL A 260 -9.30 3.98 -16.92
N TYR A 261 -9.55 4.89 -15.98
CA TYR A 261 -10.90 5.32 -15.63
C TYR A 261 -11.63 6.00 -16.79
N ALA A 262 -10.95 6.88 -17.53
CA ALA A 262 -11.49 7.58 -18.69
C ALA A 262 -11.53 6.73 -19.98
N ASN A 263 -11.14 5.45 -19.91
CA ASN A 263 -10.99 4.55 -21.06
C ASN A 263 -10.11 5.12 -22.20
N LEU A 264 -9.02 5.79 -21.81
CA LEU A 264 -8.01 6.34 -22.71
C LEU A 264 -6.83 5.37 -22.87
N PRO A 265 -6.07 5.44 -23.98
CA PRO A 265 -4.83 4.69 -24.15
C PRO A 265 -3.80 5.06 -23.08
N LEU A 266 -3.10 4.04 -22.56
CA LEU A 266 -1.99 4.21 -21.62
C LEU A 266 -0.70 4.57 -22.34
N LEU A 267 0.18 5.29 -21.63
CA LEU A 267 1.53 5.57 -22.10
C LEU A 267 2.39 4.33 -21.84
N THR A 268 2.91 3.74 -22.91
CA THR A 268 3.83 2.59 -22.87
C THR A 268 5.15 2.98 -23.52
N ILE A 269 6.25 2.36 -23.08
CA ILE A 269 7.58 2.57 -23.66
C ILE A 269 7.68 2.04 -25.10
N ASP A 270 6.72 1.20 -25.52
CA ASP A 270 6.62 0.73 -26.90
C ASP A 270 5.97 1.79 -27.81
N GLN A 271 6.70 2.89 -28.06
CA GLN A 271 6.57 3.78 -29.23
C GLN A 271 7.96 4.25 -29.70
#